data_AF-A0A9D6XNK1-F1
#
_entry.id   AF-A0A9D6XNK1-F1
#
_cell.length_a   1.000
_cell.length_b   1.000
_cell.length_c   1.000
_cell.angle_alpha   90.00
_cell.angle_beta   90.00
_cell.angle_gamma   90.00
#
_symmetry.space_group_name_H-M   'P 1'
#
loop_
_entity.id
_entity.type
_entity.pdbx_description
1 polymer ?
#
loop_
_entity_poly.entity_id
_entity_poly.type
_entity_poly.pdbx_seq_one_letter_code
_entity_poly.pdbx_strand_id
1 'polypeptide(L)'
;MTNHEGKKDEANSKLSGRARDNRLVHFNFESKQLIRPGDLVEVEITYAAPFFLLSDKPILKIKKTKAGDIYEQGKAVGNSNGVLLGIPTLVRS
;
A
#
# COMPACT_ATOMS: atom_id res chain seq x y z
N MET A 1 -11.90 5.42 4.40
CA MET A 1 -10.62 4.77 4.04
C MET A 1 -10.30 5.26 2.64
N THR A 2 -9.28 6.10 2.47
CA THR A 2 -9.01 6.75 1.17
C THR A 2 -7.80 6.06 0.55
N ASN A 3 -8.03 5.28 -0.52
CA ASN A 3 -6.95 4.78 -1.39
C ASN A 3 -6.33 6.00 -2.08
N HIS A 4 -5.15 6.42 -1.64
CA HIS A 4 -4.30 7.36 -2.38
C HIS A 4 -3.08 6.61 -2.89
N GLU A 5 -3.34 5.61 -3.73
CA GLU A 5 -2.33 5.02 -4.59
C GLU A 5 -2.07 6.06 -5.69
N GLY A 6 -1.09 6.92 -5.41
CA GLY A 6 -0.68 7.99 -6.30
C GLY A 6 -0.11 7.39 -7.57
N LYS A 7 -0.67 7.80 -8.71
CA LYS A 7 -0.22 7.48 -10.07
C LYS A 7 1.15 8.11 -10.42
N LYS A 8 2.03 8.30 -9.42
CA LYS A 8 3.27 9.09 -9.47
C LYS A 8 4.46 8.39 -8.78
N ASP A 9 4.40 7.07 -8.64
CA ASP A 9 5.48 6.27 -8.02
C ASP A 9 6.33 5.52 -9.06
N GLU A 10 6.22 5.87 -10.35
CA GLU A 10 6.84 5.13 -11.45
C GLU A 10 8.33 5.45 -11.65
N ALA A 11 8.81 6.59 -11.14
CA ALA A 11 10.21 7.03 -11.31
C ALA A 11 11.10 6.85 -10.07
N ASN A 12 10.49 6.62 -8.91
CA ASN A 12 11.21 6.44 -7.64
C ASN A 12 10.29 5.56 -6.79
N SER A 13 10.60 4.27 -6.65
CA SER A 13 9.77 3.28 -5.97
C SER A 13 9.70 3.54 -4.46
N LYS A 14 9.04 4.63 -4.08
CA LYS A 14 8.80 5.01 -2.69
C LYS A 14 7.48 4.39 -2.27
N LEU A 15 7.54 3.51 -1.29
CA LEU A 15 6.35 2.98 -0.63
C LEU A 15 6.04 3.82 0.60
N SER A 16 4.78 3.76 1.01
CA SER A 16 4.33 4.42 2.24
C SER A 16 3.62 3.44 3.16
N GLY A 17 3.74 3.70 4.46
CA GLY A 17 3.13 2.90 5.51
C GLY A 17 2.82 3.74 6.74
N ARG A 18 2.24 3.11 7.76
CA ARG A 18 2.00 3.74 9.06
C ARG A 18 2.92 3.13 10.12
N ALA A 19 3.60 3.99 10.87
CA ALA A 19 4.36 3.58 12.04
C ALA A 19 3.43 3.20 13.21
N ARG A 20 3.99 2.58 14.25
CA ARG A 20 3.25 2.16 15.46
C ARG A 20 2.63 3.33 16.23
N ASP A 21 3.19 4.53 16.05
CA ASP A 21 2.68 5.80 16.58
C ASP A 21 1.67 6.49 15.64
N ASN A 22 1.21 5.77 14.60
CA ASN A 22 0.28 6.22 13.57
C ASN A 22 0.78 7.34 12.64
N ARG A 23 2.07 7.70 12.68
CA ARG A 23 2.66 8.65 11.72
C ARG A 23 2.81 8.04 10.33
N LEU A 24 2.71 8.88 9.31
CA LEU A 24 2.94 8.47 7.92
C LEU A 24 4.45 8.29 7.69
N VAL A 25 4.85 7.15 7.14
CA VAL A 25 6.25 6.85 6.84
C VAL A 25 6.42 6.69 5.34
N HIS A 26 7.35 7.44 4.74
CA HIS A 26 7.79 7.22 3.37
C HIS A 26 9.13 6.48 3.41
N PHE A 27 9.23 5.37 2.69
CA PHE A 27 10.44 4.58 2.65
C PHE A 27 10.77 4.14 1.22
N ASN A 28 12.06 4.01 0.93
CA ASN A 28 12.52 3.50 -0.35
C ASN A 28 12.36 1.97 -0.42
N PHE A 29 11.90 1.48 -1.57
CA PHE A 29 11.75 0.07 -1.86
C PHE A 29 12.68 -0.32 -3.01
N GLU A 30 13.92 -0.65 -2.68
CA GLU A 30 14.90 -1.23 -3.63
C GLU A 30 14.95 -2.77 -3.57
N SER A 31 14.17 -3.40 -2.70
CA SER A 31 14.23 -4.85 -2.52
C SER A 31 13.51 -5.59 -3.64
N LYS A 32 14.14 -6.65 -4.19
CA LYS A 32 13.51 -7.60 -5.12
C LYS A 32 12.29 -8.34 -4.55
N GLN A 33 12.06 -8.29 -3.23
CA GLN A 33 10.96 -8.98 -2.56
C GLN A 33 9.68 -8.16 -2.64
N LEU A 34 8.64 -8.73 -3.25
CA LEU A 34 7.32 -8.10 -3.34
C LEU A 34 6.72 -7.87 -1.94
N ILE A 35 6.50 -6.61 -1.56
CA ILE A 35 5.79 -6.22 -0.33
C ILE A 35 4.30 -6.10 -0.65
N ARG A 36 3.48 -6.78 0.14
CA ARG A 36 2.03 -6.76 -0.03
C ARG A 36 1.41 -5.76 0.94
N PRO A 37 0.32 -5.08 0.53
CA PRO A 37 -0.49 -4.32 1.48
C PRO A 37 -0.88 -5.17 2.68
N GLY A 38 -0.56 -4.69 3.88
CA GLY A 38 -0.80 -5.40 5.14
C GLY A 38 0.41 -6.13 5.73
N ASP A 39 1.49 -6.34 4.98
CA ASP A 39 2.74 -6.85 5.55
C ASP A 39 3.41 -5.81 6.47
N LEU A 40 4.15 -6.30 7.48
CA LEU A 40 4.91 -5.47 8.42
C LEU A 40 6.32 -5.27 7.90
N VAL A 41 6.73 -4.01 7.75
CA VAL A 41 8.05 -3.64 7.24
C VAL A 41 8.85 -2.92 8.35
N GLU A 42 10.09 -3.35 8.55
CA GLU A 42 11.04 -2.73 9.46
C GLU A 42 12.06 -1.93 8.66
N VAL A 43 12.15 -0.63 8.98
CA VAL A 43 13.02 0.34 8.31
C VAL A 43 13.72 1.22 9.34
N GLU A 44 14.89 1.72 8.99
CA GLU A 44 15.59 2.71 9.79
C GLU A 44 15.12 4.12 9.41
N ILE A 45 14.69 4.90 10.40
CA ILE A 45 14.22 6.27 10.16
C ILE A 45 15.41 7.21 10.00
N THR A 46 15.53 7.83 8.82
CA THR A 46 16.58 8.82 8.51
C THR A 46 16.18 10.22 8.94
N TYR A 47 14.88 10.53 8.94
CA TYR A 47 14.37 11.83 9.36
C TYR A 47 12.99 11.73 10.00
N ALA A 48 12.76 12.54 11.03
CA ALA A 48 11.51 12.60 11.77
C ALA A 48 10.94 14.02 11.82
N ALA A 49 9.81 14.22 11.14
CA ALA A 49 8.97 15.41 11.28
C ALA A 49 7.84 15.16 12.31
N PRO A 50 7.13 16.23 12.75
CA PRO A 50 6.00 16.08 13.64
C PRO A 50 4.90 15.14 13.11
N PHE A 51 4.65 15.15 11.80
CA PHE A 51 3.51 14.43 11.19
C PHE A 51 3.92 13.27 10.28
N PHE A 52 5.19 13.19 9.88
CA PHE A 52 5.68 12.17 8.98
C PHE A 52 7.12 11.75 9.30
N LEU A 53 7.50 10.57 8.83
CA LEU A 53 8.82 10.00 8.92
C LEU A 53 9.35 9.68 7.53
N LEU A 54 10.67 9.77 7.36
CA LEU A 54 11.37 9.36 6.15
C LEU A 54 12.37 8.26 6.47
N SER A 55 12.52 7.33 5.54
CA SER A 55 13.54 6.30 5.52
C SER A 55 14.16 6.20 4.13
N ASP A 56 15.39 6.67 4.00
CA ASP A 56 16.14 6.56 2.75
C ASP A 56 17.06 5.32 2.70
N LYS A 57 17.06 4.52 3.77
CA LYS A 57 17.84 3.29 3.88
C LYS A 57 17.06 2.06 3.37
N PRO A 58 17.77 0.98 2.98
CA PRO A 58 17.15 -0.28 2.61
C PRO A 58 16.32 -0.88 3.75
N ILE A 59 15.36 -1.72 3.38
CA ILE A 59 14.48 -2.42 4.30
C ILE A 59 15.28 -3.47 5.10
N LEU A 60 15.10 -3.45 6.42
CA LEU A 60 15.79 -4.37 7.33
C LEU A 60 15.09 -5.72 7.40
N LYS A 61 13.75 -5.70 7.44
CA LYS A 61 12.96 -6.92 7.60
C LYS A 61 11.55 -6.74 7.04
N ILE A 62 11.04 -7.83 6.46
CA ILE A 62 9.64 -7.95 6.06
C ILE A 62 9.05 -9.12 6.83
N LYS A 63 7.94 -8.86 7.54
CA LYS A 63 7.14 -9.88 8.22
C LYS A 63 5.79 -9.98 7.53
N LYS A 64 5.55 -11.14 6.93
CA LYS A 64 4.25 -11.46 6.34
C LYS A 64 3.18 -11.52 7.42
N THR A 65 1.99 -11.01 7.11
CA THR A 65 0.85 -11.03 8.04
C THR A 65 -0.37 -11.66 7.41
N LYS A 66 -1.30 -12.10 8.28
CA LYS A 66 -2.62 -12.59 7.87
C LYS A 66 -3.39 -11.54 7.03
N ALA A 67 -3.22 -10.25 7.31
CA ALA A 67 -3.85 -9.20 6.52
C ALA A 67 -3.28 -9.15 5.09
N GLY A 68 -1.96 -9.31 4.94
CA GLY A 68 -1.32 -9.44 3.63
C GLY A 68 -1.79 -10.68 2.86
N ASP A 69 -1.99 -11.80 3.56
CA ASP A 69 -2.48 -13.03 2.95
C ASP A 69 -3.95 -12.89 2.49
N ILE A 70 -4.80 -12.25 3.30
CA ILE A 70 -6.20 -11.94 2.91
C ILE A 70 -6.22 -10.99 1.71
N TYR A 71 -5.35 -9.99 1.67
CA TYR A 71 -5.25 -9.07 0.54
C TYR A 71 -4.88 -9.81 -0.75
N GLU A 72 -3.91 -10.73 -0.70
CA GLU A 72 -3.56 -11.56 -1.86
C GLU A 72 -4.70 -12.48 -2.30
N GLN A 73 -5.38 -13.12 -1.34
CA GLN A 73 -6.54 -13.96 -1.62
C GLN A 73 -7.68 -13.16 -2.25
N GLY A 74 -7.97 -11.96 -1.73
CA GLY A 74 -8.99 -11.06 -2.28
C GLY A 74 -8.65 -10.57 -3.69
N LYS A 75 -7.37 -10.29 -3.97
CA LYS A 75 -6.91 -9.91 -5.31
C LYS A 75 -7.03 -11.06 -6.32
N ALA A 76 -6.79 -12.31 -5.89
CA ALA A 76 -6.98 -13.50 -6.73
C ALA A 76 -8.47 -13.77 -7.05
N VAL A 77 -9.39 -13.31 -6.19
CA VAL A 77 -10.85 -13.43 -6.36
C VAL A 77 -11.45 -12.27 -7.18
N GLY A 78 -10.62 -11.33 -7.68
CA GLY A 78 -11.00 -10.13 -8.45
C GLY A 78 -11.72 -10.34 -9.79
N ASN A 79 -12.24 -11.54 -10.05
CA ASN A 79 -13.19 -11.85 -11.13
C ASN A 79 -14.61 -12.11 -10.57
N SER A 80 -15.00 -11.47 -9.47
CA SER A 80 -16.34 -11.62 -8.93
C SER A 80 -17.34 -10.73 -9.67
N ASN A 81 -18.16 -11.38 -10.50
CA ASN A 81 -19.44 -10.93 -11.05
C ASN A 81 -19.99 -9.66 -10.39
N GLY A 82 -20.00 -8.56 -11.15
CA GLY A 82 -20.44 -7.25 -10.68
C GLY A 82 -21.84 -7.32 -10.08
N VAL A 83 -21.97 -6.88 -8.83
CA VAL A 83 -23.28 -6.63 -8.23
C VAL A 83 -23.87 -5.41 -8.94
N LEU A 84 -25.00 -5.61 -9.62
CA LEU A 84 -25.74 -4.55 -10.30
C LEU A 84 -26.21 -3.52 -9.26
N LEU A 85 -25.53 -2.36 -9.18
CA LEU A 85 -25.85 -1.27 -8.25
C LEU A 85 -27.10 -0.46 -8.66
N GLY A 86 -28.00 -1.04 -9.46
CA GLY A 86 -29.28 -0.42 -9.81
C GLY A 86 -29.17 0.92 -10.54
N ILE A 87 -28.00 1.29 -11.06
CA ILE A 87 -27.84 2.52 -11.84
C ILE A 87 -28.50 2.29 -13.20
N PRO A 88 -29.56 3.04 -13.55
CA PRO A 88 -30.19 2.90 -14.84
C PRO A 88 -29.21 3.33 -15.94
N THR A 89 -29.01 2.47 -16.93
CA THR A 89 -28.28 2.81 -18.15
C THR A 89 -29.09 3.84 -18.93
N LEU A 90 -28.61 5.08 -18.97
CA LEU A 90 -29.16 6.11 -19.86
C LEU A 90 -28.85 5.72 -21.31
N VAL A 91 -29.86 5.20 -22.01
CA VAL A 91 -29.80 5.01 -23.46
C VAL A 91 -29.95 6.39 -24.09
N ARG A 92 -28.90 6.89 -24.73
CA ARG A 92 -28.95 8.15 -25.47
C ARG A 92 -29.64 7.87 -26.82
N SER A 93 -30.80 8.50 -27.03
CA SER A 93 -31.48 8.62 -28.34
C SER A 93 -30.74 9.59 -29.25
#